data_AF-A0AAJ6YHH3-F1
#
_entry.id   AF-A0AAJ6YHH3-F1
#
_cell.length_a   1.000
_cell.length_b   1.000
_cell.length_c   1.000
_cell.angle_alpha   90.00
_cell.angle_beta   90.00
_cell.angle_gamma   90.00
#
_symmetry.space_group_name_H-M   'P 1'
#
loop_
_entity.id
_entity.type
_entity.pdbx_description
1 polymer ?
#
loop_
_entity_poly.entity_id
_entity_poly.type
_entity_poly.pdbx_seq_one_letter_code
_entity_poly.pdbx_strand_id
1 'polypeptide(L)'
;MYGMLLESIQHFVQLKYGEDLWLDILEKAGAKHTVFNTRQIYPDDLMTKLAAELAVHTCETVDSVMQYFGKCFVRFFSNLGYGYTIKATGRYFCDFLQSVDNIHMHMRFTYPKMLSPSMYLTHVDPHGVVLVYRSTRKGFTHYFMGQLFQIAEELYETTLDIRVLESSNNIPGTRSVMVKFRIDFDNRKYMLKHSNMKTPVGRELPPVSCKVLLRLFPFGVVMNKDMCILGVGEKLFHAWGNSTSILEKHVTEIFKLRRPKGISFTSGNIMNLHSVMFELELIRSTKSSDVKQTEVQTSSKLDRQGSQGARNILLKGQMRYIDDIKAIIFLCSPLINSLDELLSMGIYLNDLNPHGLGRELVLAGWHHCGRLEMMFEKAEQRSEELEQSYDLLDRWKNKSDELLYSMIPQSVADRLRAGASPLSTCESFESISVLFCELCDFNYSTIEGAMDIVSSMNAVYSCFDSLMDKFNVYKVETVGRVYMAASGAPDRTDSHAINIADVSLQLISQVRSMILSSGIDIQIRIGIHSGPAVAGVVGIKVPRYCFFGDTVNTASRMQTTSQPGKIHISAETKALLPENRYAIESRGPVLVKVRKYYTNILLLKMMNVRLIK
;
A
#
# COMPACT_ATOMS: atom_id res chain seq x y z
N MET A 1 -1.14 -22.86 8.28
CA MET A 1 0.01 -22.34 9.02
C MET A 1 0.24 -20.88 8.67
N TYR A 2 0.68 -20.02 9.59
CA TYR A 2 1.01 -18.62 9.25
C TYR A 2 2.33 -18.52 8.48
N GLY A 3 2.41 -17.57 7.55
CA GLY A 3 3.57 -17.36 6.67
C GLY A 3 4.85 -17.01 7.40
N MET A 4 4.79 -16.44 8.61
CA MET A 4 5.98 -16.17 9.43
C MET A 4 6.88 -17.42 9.59
N LEU A 5 6.27 -18.59 9.76
CA LEU A 5 7.01 -19.85 9.91
C LEU A 5 7.71 -20.28 8.62
N LEU A 6 7.12 -19.96 7.47
CA LEU A 6 7.67 -20.31 6.15
C LEU A 6 8.71 -19.28 5.69
N GLU A 7 8.50 -18.01 6.00
CA GLU A 7 9.45 -16.93 5.75
C GLU A 7 10.74 -17.11 6.55
N SER A 8 10.65 -17.57 7.81
CA SER A 8 11.84 -17.92 8.59
C SER A 8 12.63 -19.05 7.95
N ILE A 9 11.95 -20.05 7.38
CA ILE A 9 12.61 -21.15 6.67
C ILE A 9 13.25 -20.63 5.40
N GLN A 10 12.50 -19.87 4.59
CA GLN A 10 12.99 -19.25 3.36
C GLN A 10 14.29 -18.49 3.60
N HIS A 11 14.30 -17.57 4.55
CA HIS A 11 15.46 -16.71 4.81
C HIS A 11 16.72 -17.52 5.16
N PHE A 12 16.61 -18.49 6.06
CA PHE A 12 17.77 -19.27 6.51
C PHE A 12 18.19 -20.36 5.53
N VAL A 13 17.26 -20.94 4.77
CA VAL A 13 17.59 -21.91 3.71
C VAL A 13 18.30 -21.19 2.55
N GLN A 14 17.81 -20.02 2.13
CA GLN A 14 18.49 -19.18 1.13
C GLN A 14 19.89 -18.76 1.60
N LEU A 15 20.03 -18.41 2.88
CA LEU A 15 21.33 -18.01 3.44
C LEU A 15 22.33 -19.17 3.53
N LYS A 16 21.87 -20.40 3.84
CA LYS A 16 22.75 -21.57 4.01
C LYS A 16 23.05 -22.31 2.70
N TYR A 17 22.08 -22.37 1.78
CA TYR A 17 22.15 -23.22 0.60
C TYR A 17 21.96 -22.48 -0.74
N GLY A 18 21.70 -21.18 -0.71
CA GLY A 18 21.51 -20.36 -1.91
C GLY A 18 20.06 -20.28 -2.40
N GLU A 19 19.79 -19.31 -3.27
CA GLU A 19 18.44 -19.04 -3.80
C GLU A 19 17.98 -20.09 -4.83
N ASP A 20 18.91 -20.61 -5.64
CA ASP A 20 18.60 -21.60 -6.68
C ASP A 20 18.06 -22.91 -6.09
N LEU A 21 18.66 -23.39 -4.98
CA LEU A 21 18.19 -24.60 -4.29
C LEU A 21 16.79 -24.37 -3.70
N TRP A 22 16.53 -23.19 -3.15
CA TRP A 22 15.23 -22.85 -2.60
C TRP A 22 14.13 -22.86 -3.66
N LEU A 23 14.42 -22.36 -4.86
CA LEU A 23 13.47 -22.38 -5.99
C LEU A 23 13.16 -23.81 -6.46
N ASP A 24 14.17 -24.69 -6.53
CA ASP A 24 13.99 -26.12 -6.86
C ASP A 24 13.12 -26.85 -5.81
N ILE A 25 13.38 -26.60 -4.52
CA ILE A 25 12.59 -27.15 -3.42
C ILE A 25 11.13 -26.66 -3.48
N LEU A 26 10.90 -25.38 -3.79
CA LEU A 26 9.55 -24.82 -3.93
C LEU A 26 8.79 -25.43 -5.09
N GLU A 27 9.46 -25.68 -6.21
CA GLU A 27 8.86 -26.31 -7.38
C GLU A 27 8.43 -27.75 -7.07
N LYS A 28 9.31 -28.55 -6.46
CA LYS A 28 9.01 -29.94 -6.04
C LYS A 28 7.95 -30.04 -4.96
N ALA A 29 7.92 -29.09 -4.02
CA ALA A 29 6.89 -29.03 -2.98
C ALA A 29 5.50 -28.59 -3.49
N GLY A 30 5.39 -28.18 -4.77
CA GLY A 30 4.13 -27.75 -5.39
C GLY A 30 3.70 -26.32 -5.06
N ALA A 31 4.66 -25.44 -4.73
CA ALA A 31 4.43 -24.04 -4.34
C ALA A 31 5.19 -23.07 -5.27
N LYS A 32 5.06 -23.28 -6.59
CA LYS A 32 5.72 -22.43 -7.60
C LYS A 32 5.20 -20.99 -7.53
N HIS A 33 6.11 -20.01 -7.50
CA HIS A 33 5.85 -18.56 -7.43
C HIS A 33 5.22 -18.03 -6.13
N THR A 34 5.28 -18.76 -5.00
CA THR A 34 4.78 -18.24 -3.73
C THR A 34 5.82 -17.39 -3.01
N VAL A 35 5.56 -16.08 -2.88
CA VAL A 35 6.26 -15.22 -1.91
C VAL A 35 5.56 -15.37 -0.57
N PHE A 36 6.31 -15.76 0.47
CA PHE A 36 5.74 -15.91 1.80
C PHE A 36 5.53 -14.56 2.46
N ASN A 37 4.31 -14.30 2.93
CA ASN A 37 3.97 -13.11 3.70
C ASN A 37 3.64 -13.53 5.14
N THR A 38 4.32 -12.91 6.12
CA THR A 38 4.11 -13.15 7.56
C THR A 38 2.65 -13.38 8.00
N ARG A 39 1.70 -12.58 7.49
CA ARG A 39 0.29 -12.55 7.94
C ARG A 39 -0.64 -13.45 7.14
N GLN A 40 -0.19 -14.02 6.03
CA GLN A 40 -1.00 -14.92 5.21
C GLN A 40 -1.00 -16.35 5.79
N ILE A 41 -2.05 -17.11 5.53
CA ILE A 41 -2.19 -18.49 5.96
C ILE A 41 -1.99 -19.43 4.77
N TYR A 42 -1.16 -20.44 4.97
CA TYR A 42 -0.78 -21.47 4.00
C TYR A 42 -1.22 -22.86 4.49
N PRO A 43 -1.25 -23.91 3.64
CA PRO A 43 -1.57 -25.27 4.05
C PRO A 43 -0.62 -25.81 5.14
N ASP A 44 -1.15 -26.62 6.07
CA ASP A 44 -0.36 -27.16 7.20
C ASP A 44 0.69 -28.20 6.75
N ASP A 45 0.43 -28.91 5.65
CA ASP A 45 1.33 -29.94 5.10
C ASP A 45 2.53 -29.36 4.35
N LEU A 46 2.53 -28.06 4.07
CA LEU A 46 3.57 -27.41 3.26
C LEU A 46 4.94 -27.48 3.96
N MET A 47 5.00 -27.25 5.28
CA MET A 47 6.28 -27.32 6.01
C MET A 47 6.85 -28.75 6.00
N THR A 48 6.01 -29.77 6.14
CA THR A 48 6.45 -31.17 6.09
C THR A 48 6.90 -31.58 4.69
N LYS A 49 6.26 -31.06 3.63
CA LYS A 49 6.71 -31.26 2.24
C LYS A 49 8.07 -30.59 1.99
N LEU A 50 8.22 -29.34 2.41
CA LEU A 50 9.51 -28.62 2.31
C LEU A 50 10.63 -29.34 3.07
N ALA A 51 10.32 -29.89 4.26
CA ALA A 51 11.29 -30.67 5.02
C ALA A 51 11.67 -31.99 4.32
N ALA A 52 10.71 -32.68 3.71
CA ALA A 52 10.95 -33.91 2.95
C ALA A 52 11.82 -33.64 1.72
N GLU A 53 11.53 -32.60 0.94
CA GLU A 53 12.34 -32.23 -0.23
C GLU A 53 13.75 -31.78 0.19
N LEU A 54 13.88 -30.93 1.21
CA LEU A 54 15.20 -30.51 1.69
C LEU A 54 16.01 -31.70 2.23
N ALA A 55 15.38 -32.66 2.91
CA ALA A 55 16.03 -33.88 3.40
C ALA A 55 16.60 -34.74 2.27
N VAL A 56 15.88 -34.84 1.13
CA VAL A 56 16.38 -35.53 -0.07
C VAL A 56 17.64 -34.86 -0.61
N HIS A 57 17.68 -33.52 -0.61
CA HIS A 57 18.83 -32.76 -1.11
C HIS A 57 20.03 -32.76 -0.15
N THR A 58 19.81 -32.71 1.16
CA THR A 58 20.89 -32.67 2.18
C THR A 58 21.36 -34.05 2.62
N CYS A 59 20.70 -35.13 2.19
CA CYS A 59 20.92 -36.50 2.69
C CYS A 59 20.74 -36.63 4.22
N GLU A 60 19.92 -35.76 4.82
CA GLU A 60 19.57 -35.82 6.24
C GLU A 60 18.21 -36.50 6.46
N THR A 61 17.89 -36.86 7.71
CA THR A 61 16.54 -37.31 8.05
C THR A 61 15.57 -36.14 8.10
N VAL A 62 14.30 -36.37 7.77
CA VAL A 62 13.23 -35.36 7.87
C VAL A 62 13.16 -34.79 9.30
N ASP A 63 13.44 -35.60 10.32
CA ASP A 63 13.46 -35.18 11.72
C ASP A 63 14.61 -34.20 12.01
N SER A 64 15.81 -34.42 11.45
CA SER A 64 16.94 -33.48 11.54
C SER A 64 16.60 -32.14 10.89
N VAL A 65 16.00 -32.18 9.70
CA VAL A 65 15.58 -30.98 8.97
C VAL A 65 14.49 -30.22 9.73
N MET A 66 13.53 -30.93 10.34
CA MET A 66 12.49 -30.30 11.16
C MET A 66 13.08 -29.65 12.42
N GLN A 67 14.08 -30.27 13.08
CA GLN A 67 14.80 -29.61 14.17
C GLN A 67 15.53 -28.36 13.69
N TYR A 68 16.19 -28.42 12.53
CA TYR A 68 16.84 -27.27 11.92
C TYR A 68 15.85 -26.13 11.65
N PHE A 69 14.67 -26.42 11.09
CA PHE A 69 13.60 -25.42 10.90
C PHE A 69 13.14 -24.79 12.23
N GLY A 70 13.06 -25.58 13.30
CA GLY A 70 12.76 -25.07 14.64
C GLY A 70 13.80 -24.07 15.14
N LYS A 71 15.10 -24.36 14.93
CA LYS A 71 16.19 -23.43 15.27
C LYS A 71 16.15 -22.15 14.43
N CYS A 72 15.93 -22.27 13.12
CA CYS A 72 15.77 -21.12 12.21
C CYS A 72 14.65 -20.20 12.65
N PHE A 73 13.50 -20.75 13.04
CA PHE A 73 12.38 -19.96 13.52
C PHE A 73 12.76 -19.11 14.73
N VAL A 74 13.41 -19.69 15.75
CA VAL A 74 13.79 -18.95 16.96
C VAL A 74 14.77 -17.82 16.63
N ARG A 75 15.76 -18.06 15.76
CA ARG A 75 16.69 -17.01 15.32
C ARG A 75 15.99 -15.88 14.58
N PHE A 76 15.07 -16.22 13.67
CA PHE A 76 14.24 -15.24 12.98
C PHE A 76 13.39 -14.43 13.96
N PHE A 77 12.80 -15.12 14.94
CA PHE A 77 11.97 -14.54 15.98
C PHE A 77 12.75 -13.59 16.89
N SER A 78 14.00 -13.95 17.25
CA SER A 78 14.94 -13.07 17.95
C SER A 78 15.26 -11.82 17.13
N ASN A 79 15.52 -11.96 15.82
CA ASN A 79 15.83 -10.84 14.92
C ASN A 79 14.67 -9.83 14.79
N LEU A 80 13.42 -10.31 14.87
CA LEU A 80 12.22 -9.46 14.91
C LEU A 80 12.03 -8.74 16.26
N GLY A 81 12.94 -8.91 17.22
CA GLY A 81 12.90 -8.28 18.54
C GLY A 81 12.05 -9.03 19.58
N TYR A 82 11.46 -10.18 19.24
CA TYR A 82 10.64 -10.95 20.18
C TYR A 82 11.47 -11.77 21.19
N GLY A 83 12.79 -11.87 21.01
CA GLY A 83 13.68 -12.52 21.99
C GLY A 83 13.59 -11.88 23.38
N TYR A 84 13.40 -10.55 23.44
CA TYR A 84 13.16 -9.84 24.69
C TYR A 84 11.85 -10.27 25.37
N THR A 85 10.81 -10.59 24.60
CA THR A 85 9.52 -11.07 25.15
C THR A 85 9.71 -12.41 25.86
N ILE A 86 10.48 -13.32 25.27
CA ILE A 86 10.79 -14.63 25.88
C ILE A 86 11.58 -14.41 27.18
N LYS A 87 12.65 -13.62 27.15
CA LYS A 87 13.48 -13.35 28.35
C LYS A 87 12.72 -12.58 29.44
N ALA A 88 11.78 -11.72 29.07
CA ALA A 88 10.93 -10.99 30.00
C ALA A 88 9.92 -11.89 30.73
N THR A 89 9.58 -13.06 30.19
CA THR A 89 8.62 -13.97 30.83
C THR A 89 9.13 -14.57 32.14
N GLY A 90 10.44 -14.75 32.25
CA GLY A 90 10.99 -15.51 33.36
C GLY A 90 12.51 -15.52 33.43
N ARG A 91 13.03 -15.58 34.65
CA ARG A 91 14.48 -15.58 34.91
C ARG A 91 15.09 -16.96 34.63
N TYR A 92 14.33 -18.02 34.84
CA TYR A 92 14.76 -19.40 34.63
C TYR A 92 14.00 -20.01 33.45
N PHE A 93 14.60 -21.03 32.84
CA PHE A 93 13.98 -21.75 31.72
C PHE A 93 12.62 -22.38 32.11
N CYS A 94 12.46 -22.84 33.37
CA CYS A 94 11.17 -23.31 33.89
C CYS A 94 10.07 -22.24 33.85
N ASP A 95 10.39 -20.98 34.17
CA ASP A 95 9.41 -19.89 34.16
C ASP A 95 8.90 -19.63 32.72
N PHE A 96 9.79 -19.75 31.73
CA PHE A 96 9.42 -19.70 30.32
C PHE A 96 8.48 -20.85 29.95
N LEU A 97 8.85 -22.10 30.27
CA LEU A 97 8.03 -23.28 29.95
C LEU A 97 6.62 -23.21 30.55
N GLN A 98 6.47 -22.63 31.73
CA GLN A 98 5.14 -22.42 32.37
C GLN A 98 4.33 -21.30 31.73
N SER A 99 4.97 -20.35 31.04
CA SER A 99 4.35 -19.14 30.51
C SER A 99 4.18 -19.13 28.99
N VAL A 100 4.62 -20.16 28.27
CA VAL A 100 4.52 -20.21 26.79
C VAL A 100 3.08 -20.06 26.30
N ASP A 101 2.11 -20.68 26.97
CA ASP A 101 0.69 -20.54 26.61
C ASP A 101 0.22 -19.08 26.73
N ASN A 102 0.77 -18.31 27.67
CA ASN A 102 0.47 -16.88 27.80
C ASN A 102 1.07 -16.07 26.64
N ILE A 103 2.31 -16.38 26.23
CA ILE A 103 2.94 -15.74 25.05
C ILE A 103 2.09 -16.02 23.80
N HIS A 104 1.70 -17.27 23.57
CA HIS A 104 0.83 -17.62 22.45
C HIS A 104 -0.51 -16.86 22.49
N MET A 105 -1.07 -16.68 23.68
CA MET A 105 -2.29 -15.88 23.84
C MET A 105 -2.09 -14.42 23.46
N HIS A 106 -0.95 -13.81 23.77
CA HIS A 106 -0.63 -12.46 23.33
C HIS A 106 -0.38 -12.39 21.81
N MET A 107 0.31 -13.37 21.25
CA MET A 107 0.57 -13.42 19.80
C MET A 107 -0.71 -13.55 18.97
N ARG A 108 -1.83 -14.00 19.54
CA ARG A 108 -3.13 -14.01 18.86
C ARG A 108 -3.69 -12.63 18.55
N PHE A 109 -3.29 -11.58 19.28
CA PHE A 109 -3.71 -10.21 18.91
C PHE A 109 -3.10 -9.81 17.56
N THR A 110 -1.85 -10.21 17.32
CA THR A 110 -1.16 -10.00 16.04
C THR A 110 -1.57 -11.04 14.98
N TYR A 111 -1.86 -12.28 15.40
CA TYR A 111 -2.21 -13.42 14.55
C TYR A 111 -3.54 -14.07 14.98
N PRO A 112 -4.71 -13.47 14.64
CA PRO A 112 -6.01 -13.87 15.20
C PRO A 112 -6.42 -15.33 14.96
N LYS A 113 -6.04 -15.90 13.81
CA LYS A 113 -6.39 -17.27 13.42
C LYS A 113 -5.34 -18.29 13.91
N MET A 114 -4.45 -17.91 14.83
CA MET A 114 -3.35 -18.76 15.26
C MET A 114 -3.85 -19.93 16.12
N LEU A 115 -3.57 -21.14 15.63
CA LEU A 115 -3.75 -22.39 16.35
C LEU A 115 -2.44 -22.72 17.08
N SER A 116 -2.34 -22.25 18.32
CA SER A 116 -1.20 -22.52 19.19
C SER A 116 -1.31 -23.90 19.85
N PRO A 117 -0.19 -24.64 19.98
CA PRO A 117 -0.15 -25.78 20.89
C PRO A 117 -0.31 -25.32 22.34
N SER A 118 -0.76 -26.23 23.20
CA SER A 118 -0.85 -25.99 24.65
C SER A 118 0.15 -26.85 25.38
N MET A 119 0.81 -26.26 26.38
CA MET A 119 1.91 -26.88 27.10
C MET A 119 1.80 -26.62 28.60
N TYR A 120 2.08 -27.64 29.41
CA TYR A 120 2.14 -27.52 30.85
C TYR A 120 3.10 -28.54 31.46
N LEU A 121 3.63 -28.21 32.65
CA LEU A 121 4.55 -29.05 33.38
C LEU A 121 3.79 -29.95 34.36
N THR A 122 4.13 -31.23 34.41
CA THR A 122 3.57 -32.18 35.40
C THR A 122 4.51 -32.41 36.57
N HIS A 123 5.81 -32.52 36.31
CA HIS A 123 6.83 -32.75 37.32
C HIS A 123 8.03 -31.85 37.07
N VAL A 124 8.60 -31.32 38.15
CA VAL A 124 9.78 -30.46 38.14
C VAL A 124 10.74 -31.00 39.20
N ASP A 125 11.98 -31.25 38.80
CA ASP A 125 13.03 -31.75 39.69
C ASP A 125 14.34 -30.96 39.49
N PRO A 126 15.39 -31.20 40.30
CA PRO A 126 16.66 -30.49 40.17
C PRO A 126 17.42 -30.77 38.87
N HIS A 127 17.08 -31.86 38.18
CA HIS A 127 17.77 -32.35 36.98
C HIS A 127 16.98 -32.11 35.69
N GLY A 128 15.80 -31.50 35.77
CA GLY A 128 14.95 -31.27 34.61
C GLY A 128 13.46 -31.17 34.94
N VAL A 129 12.65 -31.37 33.89
CA VAL A 129 11.19 -31.29 33.96
C VAL A 129 10.52 -32.33 33.06
N VAL A 130 9.26 -32.63 33.38
CA VAL A 130 8.36 -33.38 32.50
C VAL A 130 7.32 -32.42 31.93
N LEU A 131 7.36 -32.25 30.61
CA LEU A 131 6.50 -31.34 29.85
C LEU A 131 5.48 -32.13 29.04
N VAL A 132 4.21 -31.75 29.13
CA VAL A 132 3.14 -32.28 28.28
C VAL A 132 2.86 -31.29 27.16
N TYR A 133 3.06 -31.73 25.93
CA TYR A 133 2.78 -30.98 24.70
C TYR A 133 1.50 -31.50 24.06
N ARG A 134 0.54 -30.61 23.80
CA ARG A 134 -0.70 -30.92 23.10
C ARG A 134 -0.85 -30.06 21.85
N SER A 135 -1.10 -30.70 20.72
CA SER A 135 -1.28 -30.01 19.44
C SER A 135 -2.38 -30.65 18.61
N THR A 136 -3.00 -29.85 17.75
CA THR A 136 -3.94 -30.33 16.73
C THR A 136 -3.23 -30.84 15.48
N ARG A 137 -1.93 -30.54 15.33
CA ARG A 137 -1.12 -30.90 14.15
C ARG A 137 -0.19 -32.07 14.45
N LYS A 138 -0.05 -32.98 13.48
CA LYS A 138 0.87 -34.13 13.52
C LYS A 138 2.20 -33.74 12.86
N GLY A 139 3.32 -34.36 13.28
CA GLY A 139 4.64 -34.18 12.65
C GLY A 139 5.48 -32.98 13.13
N PHE A 140 5.02 -32.22 14.13
CA PHE A 140 5.73 -31.03 14.63
C PHE A 140 6.57 -31.26 15.89
N THR A 141 6.69 -32.52 16.34
CA THR A 141 7.43 -32.89 17.56
C THR A 141 8.89 -32.46 17.49
N HIS A 142 9.59 -32.82 16.42
CA HIS A 142 11.00 -32.49 16.21
C HIS A 142 11.22 -31.00 15.94
N TYR A 143 10.28 -30.34 15.26
CA TYR A 143 10.28 -28.89 15.11
C TYR A 143 10.24 -28.17 16.46
N PHE A 144 9.37 -28.61 17.37
CA PHE A 144 9.28 -28.07 18.72
C PHE A 144 10.57 -28.31 19.52
N MET A 145 11.19 -29.49 19.41
CA MET A 145 12.49 -29.77 20.04
C MET A 145 13.57 -28.79 19.55
N GLY A 146 13.64 -28.54 18.24
CA GLY A 146 14.56 -27.58 17.64
C GLY A 146 14.41 -26.17 18.22
N GLN A 147 13.17 -25.73 18.45
CA GLN A 147 12.89 -24.45 19.10
C GLN A 147 13.41 -24.40 20.54
N LEU A 148 13.14 -25.45 21.34
CA LEU A 148 13.59 -25.51 22.74
C LEU A 148 15.13 -25.50 22.85
N PHE A 149 15.83 -26.25 21.99
CA PHE A 149 17.29 -26.24 21.96
C PHE A 149 17.85 -24.84 21.70
N GLN A 150 17.35 -24.15 20.67
CA GLN A 150 17.83 -22.81 20.33
C GLN A 150 17.52 -21.79 21.42
N ILE A 151 16.32 -21.85 22.03
CA ILE A 151 15.94 -20.95 23.13
C ILE A 151 16.85 -21.15 24.36
N ALA A 152 17.12 -22.40 24.72
CA ALA A 152 17.94 -22.69 25.89
C ALA A 152 19.41 -22.28 25.70
N GLU A 153 19.96 -22.51 24.50
CA GLU A 153 21.33 -22.11 24.15
C GLU A 153 21.48 -20.59 24.05
N GLU A 154 20.63 -19.92 23.28
CA GLU A 154 20.77 -18.49 22.94
C GLU A 154 20.28 -17.56 24.06
N LEU A 155 19.20 -17.91 24.77
CA LEU A 155 18.56 -17.00 25.73
C LEU A 155 18.86 -17.33 27.20
N TYR A 156 19.11 -18.61 27.52
CA TYR A 156 19.30 -19.10 28.89
C TYR A 156 20.67 -19.74 29.14
N GLU A 157 21.57 -19.78 28.15
CA GLU A 157 22.93 -20.32 28.25
C GLU A 157 22.96 -21.73 28.90
N THR A 158 21.97 -22.57 28.59
CA THR A 158 21.79 -23.89 29.20
C THR A 158 21.72 -24.96 28.12
N THR A 159 22.38 -26.09 28.35
CA THR A 159 22.29 -27.27 27.49
C THR A 159 21.10 -28.15 27.91
N LEU A 160 20.33 -28.61 26.93
CA LEU A 160 19.18 -29.50 27.15
C LEU A 160 19.44 -30.88 26.56
N ASP A 161 18.98 -31.91 27.25
CA ASP A 161 18.73 -33.25 26.66
C ASP A 161 17.23 -33.52 26.69
N ILE A 162 16.63 -33.84 25.54
CA ILE A 162 15.18 -34.02 25.40
C ILE A 162 14.86 -35.44 24.95
N ARG A 163 14.06 -36.16 25.74
CA ARG A 163 13.60 -37.52 25.46
C ARG A 163 12.07 -37.57 25.40
N VAL A 164 11.53 -38.34 24.46
CA VAL A 164 10.09 -38.57 24.37
C VAL A 164 9.72 -39.76 25.26
N LEU A 165 8.87 -39.54 26.26
CA LEU A 165 8.40 -40.59 27.19
C LEU A 165 7.18 -41.32 26.64
N GLU A 166 6.17 -40.57 26.20
CA GLU A 166 4.90 -41.10 25.72
C GLU A 166 4.44 -40.28 24.51
N SER A 167 3.87 -40.94 23.50
CA SER A 167 3.21 -40.31 22.37
C SER A 167 1.86 -40.96 22.15
N SER A 168 0.78 -40.21 22.40
CA SER A 168 -0.60 -40.65 22.17
C SER A 168 -1.18 -39.89 20.98
N ASN A 169 -1.62 -40.66 19.98
CA ASN A 169 -2.10 -40.12 18.72
C ASN A 169 -3.63 -40.03 18.59
N ASN A 170 -4.40 -40.41 19.62
CA ASN A 170 -5.86 -40.33 19.62
C ASN A 170 -6.41 -40.33 21.07
N ILE A 171 -6.78 -39.16 21.59
CA ILE A 171 -7.72 -39.10 22.73
C ILE A 171 -9.12 -39.36 22.14
N PRO A 172 -9.96 -40.25 22.72
CA PRO A 172 -11.29 -40.53 22.19
C PRO A 172 -12.09 -39.23 21.95
N GLY A 173 -12.48 -38.98 20.69
CA GLY A 173 -13.30 -37.83 20.30
C GLY A 173 -12.58 -36.58 19.77
N THR A 174 -11.24 -36.50 19.75
CA THR A 174 -10.51 -35.36 19.15
C THR A 174 -9.28 -35.77 18.34
N ARG A 175 -9.05 -35.11 17.18
CA ARG A 175 -7.82 -35.24 16.36
C ARG A 175 -6.61 -34.54 17.01
N SER A 176 -6.38 -34.73 18.31
CA SER A 176 -5.30 -34.10 19.06
C SER A 176 -4.16 -35.09 19.34
N VAL A 177 -2.92 -34.60 19.22
CA VAL A 177 -1.69 -35.31 19.57
C VAL A 177 -1.27 -34.86 20.96
N MET A 178 -0.96 -35.81 21.83
CA MET A 178 -0.34 -35.55 23.13
C MET A 178 1.02 -36.23 23.17
N VAL A 179 2.07 -35.46 23.46
CA VAL A 179 3.43 -35.98 23.64
C VAL A 179 3.93 -35.57 25.02
N LYS A 180 4.46 -36.51 25.79
CA LYS A 180 5.17 -36.23 27.05
C LYS A 180 6.67 -36.23 26.79
N PHE A 181 7.33 -35.13 27.14
CA PHE A 181 8.77 -34.98 27.05
C PHE A 181 9.40 -35.01 28.43
N ARG A 182 10.53 -35.70 28.55
CA ARG A 182 11.51 -35.49 29.62
C ARG A 182 12.56 -34.52 29.09
N ILE A 183 12.75 -33.40 29.77
CA ILE A 183 13.74 -32.39 29.41
C ILE A 183 14.72 -32.29 30.57
N ASP A 184 15.94 -32.78 30.38
CA ASP A 184 16.99 -32.79 31.39
C ASP A 184 17.90 -31.55 31.23
N PHE A 185 18.10 -30.81 32.31
CA PHE A 185 18.96 -29.62 32.42
C PHE A 185 19.21 -29.25 33.88
N ASP A 186 20.20 -28.38 34.15
CA ASP A 186 20.48 -27.95 35.52
C ASP A 186 19.42 -26.98 36.06
N ASN A 187 18.53 -27.50 36.89
CA ASN A 187 17.40 -26.76 37.45
C ASN A 187 17.58 -26.46 38.97
N ARG A 188 18.78 -26.69 39.52
CA ARG A 188 19.05 -26.55 40.97
C ARG A 188 18.77 -25.13 41.49
N LYS A 189 19.16 -24.10 40.75
CA LYS A 189 18.94 -22.69 41.13
C LYS A 189 17.46 -22.33 41.24
N TYR A 190 16.62 -22.88 40.36
CA TYR A 190 15.17 -22.68 40.40
C TYR A 190 14.54 -23.37 41.61
N MET A 191 14.96 -24.61 41.91
CA MET A 191 14.47 -25.36 43.08
C MET A 191 14.82 -24.68 44.40
N LEU A 192 16.05 -24.16 44.55
CA LEU A 192 16.49 -23.43 45.75
C LEU A 192 15.64 -22.18 46.03
N LYS A 193 15.23 -21.45 44.98
CA LYS A 193 14.33 -20.30 45.14
C LYS A 193 12.94 -20.74 45.63
N HIS A 194 12.39 -21.80 45.04
CA HIS A 194 11.07 -22.30 45.42
C HIS A 194 11.04 -22.96 46.81
N SER A 195 12.17 -23.53 47.27
CA SER A 195 12.32 -23.99 48.65
C SER A 195 12.50 -22.84 49.64
N ASN A 196 13.24 -21.78 49.28
CA ASN A 196 13.48 -20.62 50.15
C ASN A 196 12.26 -19.69 50.30
N MET A 197 11.25 -19.77 49.43
CA MET A 197 9.95 -19.14 49.72
C MET A 197 9.12 -19.94 50.73
N LYS A 198 9.44 -21.22 50.96
CA LYS A 198 8.78 -22.06 51.96
C LYS A 198 9.46 -22.01 53.33
N THR A 199 10.62 -21.37 53.48
CA THR A 199 11.13 -21.05 54.82
C THR A 199 10.20 -20.02 55.43
N PRO A 200 9.47 -20.35 56.51
CA PRO A 200 8.56 -19.41 57.11
C PRO A 200 9.39 -18.26 57.64
N VAL A 201 9.01 -17.03 57.28
CA VAL A 201 9.19 -15.91 58.21
C VAL A 201 8.68 -16.43 59.55
N GLY A 202 9.53 -16.48 60.59
CA GLY A 202 9.30 -17.21 61.85
C GLY A 202 8.15 -16.70 62.73
N ARG A 203 7.06 -16.22 62.12
CA ARG A 203 5.79 -15.81 62.71
C ARG A 203 4.67 -16.33 61.81
N GLU A 204 3.90 -17.28 62.32
CA GLU A 204 2.59 -17.60 61.75
C GLU A 204 1.70 -16.37 61.88
N LEU A 205 1.21 -15.85 60.75
CA LEU A 205 0.25 -14.75 60.76
C LEU A 205 -1.10 -15.26 61.27
N PRO A 206 -1.90 -14.41 61.96
CA PRO A 206 -3.24 -14.80 62.38
C PRO A 206 -4.11 -15.19 61.18
N PRO A 207 -5.02 -16.18 61.33
CA PRO A 207 -5.85 -16.67 60.23
C PRO A 207 -6.76 -15.57 59.69
N VAL A 208 -6.73 -15.34 58.38
CA VAL A 208 -7.54 -14.33 57.69
C VAL A 208 -8.84 -14.96 57.20
N SER A 209 -9.97 -14.30 57.44
CA SER A 209 -11.27 -14.76 56.92
C SER A 209 -11.30 -14.72 55.39
N CYS A 210 -11.82 -15.78 54.77
CA CYS A 210 -12.05 -15.84 53.32
C CYS A 210 -12.95 -14.71 52.79
N LYS A 211 -13.79 -14.11 53.65
CA LYS A 211 -14.62 -12.94 53.30
C LYS A 211 -13.77 -11.73 52.90
N VAL A 212 -12.60 -11.53 53.53
CA VAL A 212 -11.68 -10.44 53.19
C VAL A 212 -11.12 -10.66 51.78
N LEU A 213 -10.77 -11.90 51.44
CA LEU A 213 -10.28 -12.25 50.11
C LEU A 213 -11.35 -12.01 49.03
N LEU A 214 -12.58 -12.45 49.27
CA LEU A 214 -13.70 -12.26 48.32
C LEU A 214 -14.12 -10.79 48.18
N ARG A 215 -13.86 -9.95 49.19
CA ARG A 215 -14.06 -8.49 49.10
C ARG A 215 -13.00 -7.82 48.25
N LEU A 216 -11.75 -8.31 48.30
CA LEU A 216 -10.68 -7.84 47.43
C LEU A 216 -10.91 -8.27 45.98
N PHE A 217 -11.37 -9.49 45.77
CA PHE A 217 -11.65 -10.04 44.44
C PHE A 217 -13.16 -10.19 44.19
N PRO A 218 -13.86 -9.11 43.80
CA PRO A 218 -15.32 -9.10 43.62
C PRO A 218 -15.90 -10.13 42.64
N PHE A 219 -15.07 -10.71 41.75
CA PHE A 219 -15.46 -11.79 40.83
C PHE A 219 -14.89 -13.18 41.20
N GLY A 220 -14.14 -13.29 42.30
CA GLY A 220 -13.50 -14.54 42.69
C GLY A 220 -14.49 -15.65 43.08
N VAL A 221 -14.10 -16.90 42.82
CA VAL A 221 -14.91 -18.10 43.15
C VAL A 221 -14.06 -19.10 43.92
N VAL A 222 -14.60 -19.65 45.00
CA VAL A 222 -13.97 -20.72 45.80
C VAL A 222 -14.77 -21.99 45.60
N MET A 223 -14.08 -23.10 45.32
CA MET A 223 -14.67 -24.39 44.96
C MET A 223 -14.01 -25.51 45.76
N ASN A 224 -14.78 -26.55 46.12
CA ASN A 224 -14.23 -27.76 46.75
C ASN A 224 -13.63 -28.72 45.70
N LYS A 225 -13.10 -29.86 46.14
CA LYS A 225 -12.57 -30.92 45.24
C LYS A 225 -13.65 -31.57 44.38
N ASP A 226 -14.90 -31.56 44.83
CA ASP A 226 -16.06 -32.08 44.10
C ASP A 226 -16.63 -31.06 43.10
N MET A 227 -15.94 -29.94 42.87
CA MET A 227 -16.34 -28.89 41.93
C MET A 227 -17.68 -28.21 42.29
N CYS A 228 -18.00 -28.12 43.58
CA CYS A 228 -19.10 -27.33 44.13
C CYS A 228 -18.60 -25.98 44.65
N ILE A 229 -19.39 -24.93 44.44
CA ILE A 229 -19.02 -23.55 44.82
C ILE A 229 -19.26 -23.33 46.31
N LEU A 230 -18.20 -23.02 47.05
CA LEU A 230 -18.22 -22.71 48.48
C LEU A 230 -18.38 -21.21 48.77
N GLY A 231 -17.90 -20.35 47.86
CA GLY A 231 -17.89 -18.91 48.08
C GLY A 231 -17.73 -18.13 46.78
N VAL A 232 -18.36 -16.96 46.71
CA VAL A 232 -18.40 -16.10 45.51
C VAL A 232 -18.22 -14.65 45.92
N GLY A 233 -17.51 -13.89 45.09
CA GLY A 233 -17.40 -12.45 45.25
C GLY A 233 -18.74 -11.72 45.06
N GLU A 234 -18.93 -10.63 45.77
CA GLU A 234 -20.20 -9.89 45.84
C GLU A 234 -20.72 -9.48 44.45
N LYS A 235 -19.83 -9.01 43.57
CA LYS A 235 -20.23 -8.49 42.25
C LYS A 235 -20.59 -9.59 41.25
N LEU A 236 -19.93 -10.75 41.33
CA LEU A 236 -20.33 -11.90 40.53
C LEU A 236 -21.72 -12.41 40.91
N PHE A 237 -22.07 -12.36 42.19
CA PHE A 237 -23.42 -12.68 42.65
C PHE A 237 -24.47 -11.73 42.06
N HIS A 238 -24.22 -10.42 42.07
CA HIS A 238 -25.11 -9.44 41.45
C HIS A 238 -25.21 -9.62 39.92
N ALA A 239 -24.10 -9.89 39.25
CA ALA A 239 -24.04 -10.05 37.80
C ALA A 239 -24.76 -11.31 37.26
N TRP A 240 -24.98 -12.31 38.12
CA TRP A 240 -25.76 -13.52 37.80
C TRP A 240 -27.28 -13.26 37.78
N GLY A 241 -27.75 -12.28 38.55
CA GLY A 241 -29.13 -11.78 38.47
C GLY A 241 -30.22 -12.58 39.20
N ASN A 242 -29.90 -13.54 40.07
CA ASN A 242 -30.92 -14.33 40.80
C ASN A 242 -30.82 -14.16 42.33
N SER A 243 -31.99 -14.13 43.00
CA SER A 243 -32.13 -14.16 44.47
C SER A 243 -31.86 -15.54 45.11
N THR A 244 -31.42 -16.55 44.34
CA THR A 244 -31.10 -17.90 44.85
C THR A 244 -29.59 -18.04 45.05
N SER A 245 -29.16 -18.71 46.13
CA SER A 245 -27.74 -18.87 46.42
C SER A 245 -27.04 -19.63 45.30
N ILE A 246 -26.01 -19.01 44.72
CA ILE A 246 -25.05 -19.64 43.81
C ILE A 246 -24.22 -20.71 44.55
N LEU A 247 -24.18 -20.62 45.87
CA LEU A 247 -23.49 -21.54 46.77
C LEU A 247 -24.03 -22.96 46.66
N GLU A 248 -23.13 -23.93 46.82
CA GLU A 248 -23.35 -25.39 46.81
C GLU A 248 -23.80 -25.99 45.47
N LYS A 249 -23.98 -25.18 44.43
CA LYS A 249 -24.21 -25.68 43.07
C LYS A 249 -22.91 -26.17 42.43
N HIS A 250 -23.06 -27.14 41.52
CA HIS A 250 -21.94 -27.63 40.74
C HIS A 250 -21.50 -26.59 39.70
N VAL A 251 -20.18 -26.39 39.55
CA VAL A 251 -19.64 -25.28 38.77
C VAL A 251 -20.03 -25.34 37.28
N THR A 252 -20.25 -26.52 36.71
CA THR A 252 -20.68 -26.65 35.28
C THR A 252 -22.10 -26.19 35.02
N GLU A 253 -22.96 -26.05 36.04
CA GLU A 253 -24.30 -25.47 35.87
C GLU A 253 -24.21 -23.96 35.66
N ILE A 254 -23.13 -23.35 36.14
CA ILE A 254 -22.97 -21.90 36.25
C ILE A 254 -21.96 -21.37 35.23
N PHE A 255 -20.89 -22.13 35.04
CA PHE A 255 -19.78 -21.79 34.18
C PHE A 255 -19.59 -22.81 33.08
N LYS A 256 -19.44 -22.30 31.86
CA LYS A 256 -18.97 -23.07 30.72
C LYS A 256 -17.48 -22.83 30.52
N LEU A 257 -16.68 -23.88 30.57
CA LEU A 257 -15.25 -23.82 30.27
C LEU A 257 -15.03 -23.52 28.78
N ARG A 258 -14.46 -22.35 28.46
CA ARG A 258 -14.10 -21.97 27.08
C ARG A 258 -12.65 -22.26 26.77
N ARG A 259 -11.76 -22.03 27.75
CA ARG A 259 -10.32 -22.37 27.67
C ARG A 259 -9.81 -22.88 29.01
N PRO A 260 -8.91 -23.88 29.02
CA PRO A 260 -8.34 -24.59 27.85
C PRO A 260 -9.34 -25.55 27.17
N LYS A 261 -9.22 -25.74 25.84
CA LYS A 261 -10.11 -26.60 25.05
C LYS A 261 -9.72 -28.08 25.18
N GLY A 262 -10.70 -28.98 25.22
CA GLY A 262 -10.46 -30.43 25.22
C GLY A 262 -10.04 -31.00 26.57
N ILE A 263 -10.29 -30.27 27.66
CA ILE A 263 -10.03 -30.71 29.03
C ILE A 263 -11.36 -30.82 29.74
N SER A 264 -11.64 -31.98 30.36
CA SER A 264 -12.79 -32.14 31.23
C SER A 264 -12.59 -31.31 32.49
N PHE A 265 -13.65 -30.62 32.91
CA PHE A 265 -13.63 -29.71 34.05
C PHE A 265 -13.66 -30.50 35.38
N THR A 266 -12.52 -31.10 35.74
CA THR A 266 -12.33 -31.96 36.91
C THR A 266 -11.19 -31.45 37.80
N SER A 267 -11.29 -31.69 39.11
CA SER A 267 -10.29 -31.23 40.10
C SER A 267 -8.88 -31.72 39.78
N GLY A 268 -8.72 -32.99 39.38
CA GLY A 268 -7.43 -33.57 39.01
C GLY A 268 -6.74 -32.84 37.85
N ASN A 269 -7.50 -32.44 36.83
CA ASN A 269 -6.95 -31.68 35.70
C ASN A 269 -6.58 -30.26 36.10
N ILE A 270 -7.38 -29.60 36.96
CA ILE A 270 -7.12 -28.24 37.39
C ILE A 270 -5.87 -28.17 38.27
N MET A 271 -5.64 -29.15 39.14
CA MET A 271 -4.41 -29.22 39.96
C MET A 271 -3.13 -29.26 39.10
N ASN A 272 -3.17 -29.98 37.98
CA ASN A 272 -2.06 -30.04 37.03
C ASN A 272 -1.87 -28.75 36.21
N LEU A 273 -2.88 -27.88 36.14
CA LEU A 273 -2.92 -26.69 35.28
C LEU A 273 -2.88 -25.37 36.07
N HIS A 274 -2.26 -25.37 37.24
CA HIS A 274 -2.23 -24.22 38.15
C HIS A 274 -1.63 -22.94 37.56
N SER A 275 -0.76 -23.04 36.53
CA SER A 275 -0.15 -21.90 35.85
C SER A 275 -0.93 -21.39 34.64
N VAL A 276 -1.97 -22.12 34.21
CA VAL A 276 -2.74 -21.81 33.00
C VAL A 276 -3.82 -20.77 33.28
N MET A 277 -4.01 -19.83 32.36
CA MET A 277 -5.11 -18.87 32.38
C MET A 277 -6.41 -19.54 31.89
N PHE A 278 -7.38 -19.65 32.77
CA PHE A 278 -8.72 -20.17 32.48
C PHE A 278 -9.63 -19.06 31.98
N GLU A 279 -10.46 -19.39 30.98
CA GLU A 279 -11.56 -18.53 30.53
C GLU A 279 -12.88 -19.29 30.70
N LEU A 280 -13.74 -18.75 31.57
CA LEU A 280 -15.06 -19.26 31.88
C LEU A 280 -16.12 -18.31 31.37
N GLU A 281 -17.18 -18.87 30.77
CA GLU A 281 -18.37 -18.13 30.36
C GLU A 281 -19.46 -18.33 31.40
N LEU A 282 -20.00 -17.22 31.92
CA LEU A 282 -21.10 -17.22 32.88
C LEU A 282 -22.43 -17.42 32.15
N ILE A 283 -23.16 -18.49 32.47
CA ILE A 283 -24.45 -18.79 31.86
C ILE A 283 -25.55 -18.02 32.61
N ARG A 284 -26.16 -17.00 32.02
CA ARG A 284 -27.26 -16.30 32.69
C ARG A 284 -28.52 -17.16 32.74
N SER A 285 -29.22 -17.12 33.87
CA SER A 285 -30.54 -17.74 34.01
C SER A 285 -31.56 -16.94 33.19
N THR A 286 -31.97 -17.46 32.03
CA THR A 286 -33.02 -16.86 31.19
C THR A 286 -34.39 -16.95 31.88
N LYS A 287 -34.74 -15.93 32.67
CA LYS A 287 -36.13 -15.59 33.04
C LYS A 287 -36.28 -14.06 33.09
N SER A 288 -36.24 -13.43 31.91
CA SER A 288 -36.74 -12.06 31.72
C SER A 288 -37.16 -11.89 30.25
N SER A 289 -38.11 -12.71 29.82
CA SER A 289 -38.91 -12.48 28.63
C SER A 289 -40.30 -12.12 29.15
N ASP A 290 -40.56 -10.84 29.36
CA ASP A 290 -41.90 -10.21 29.46
C ASP A 290 -41.77 -8.79 30.01
N VAL A 291 -41.18 -7.88 29.23
CA VAL A 291 -41.53 -6.45 29.33
C VAL A 291 -41.77 -5.96 27.91
N LYS A 292 -43.03 -5.60 27.66
CA LYS A 292 -43.56 -5.12 26.39
C LYS A 292 -42.72 -3.96 25.84
N GLN A 293 -42.27 -4.09 24.59
CA GLN A 293 -41.75 -2.99 23.80
C GLN A 293 -42.89 -2.00 23.51
N THR A 294 -42.80 -0.80 24.05
CA THR A 294 -43.55 0.36 23.56
C THR A 294 -42.59 1.13 22.65
N GLU A 295 -42.78 1.00 21.34
CA GLU A 295 -42.01 1.73 20.34
C GLU A 295 -42.33 3.23 20.43
N VAL A 296 -41.31 4.06 20.68
CA VAL A 296 -41.32 5.47 20.30
C VAL A 296 -40.19 5.65 19.31
N GLN A 297 -40.56 5.88 18.05
CA GLN A 297 -39.65 6.17 16.95
C GLN A 297 -39.10 7.59 17.09
N THR A 298 -37.80 7.72 17.32
CA THR A 298 -37.04 8.91 16.95
C THR A 298 -35.81 8.49 16.15
N SER A 299 -35.89 8.72 14.85
CA SER A 299 -34.83 8.50 13.88
C SER A 299 -33.68 9.49 14.07
N SER A 300 -32.47 9.01 14.38
CA SER A 300 -31.21 9.50 13.78
C SER A 300 -29.98 8.84 14.40
N LYS A 301 -29.02 8.49 13.50
CA LYS A 301 -27.67 7.93 13.71
C LYS A 301 -27.55 6.41 13.64
N LEU A 302 -27.10 5.96 12.46
CA LEU A 302 -26.33 4.76 12.16
C LEU A 302 -26.20 3.76 13.33
N ASP A 303 -27.19 2.89 13.46
CA ASP A 303 -27.12 1.72 14.32
C ASP A 303 -26.00 0.80 13.83
N ARG A 304 -24.84 0.86 14.50
CA ARG A 304 -23.85 -0.23 14.48
C ARG A 304 -24.57 -1.47 15.01
N GLN A 305 -24.81 -2.46 14.15
CA GLN A 305 -25.41 -3.74 14.50
C GLN A 305 -24.72 -4.39 15.71
N GLY A 306 -25.28 -4.15 16.89
CA GLY A 306 -24.88 -4.75 18.16
C GLY A 306 -26.12 -5.38 18.78
N SER A 307 -26.31 -6.68 18.51
CA SER A 307 -27.26 -7.60 19.15
C SER A 307 -27.85 -7.09 20.48
N GLN A 308 -29.14 -6.75 20.48
CA GLN A 308 -29.91 -6.40 21.68
C GLN A 308 -30.25 -7.64 22.53
N GLY A 309 -29.22 -8.34 23.00
CA GLY A 309 -29.32 -9.42 23.97
C GLY A 309 -28.20 -9.27 24.99
N ALA A 310 -28.51 -9.45 26.27
CA ALA A 310 -27.52 -9.34 27.33
C ALA A 310 -26.38 -10.34 27.08
N ARG A 311 -25.19 -9.86 26.76
CA ARG A 311 -24.04 -10.73 26.42
C ARG A 311 -23.61 -11.53 27.65
N ASN A 312 -23.28 -12.80 27.46
CA ASN A 312 -22.71 -13.63 28.52
C ASN A 312 -21.39 -13.03 29.01
N ILE A 313 -21.18 -13.03 30.33
CA ILE A 313 -19.96 -12.49 30.94
C ILE A 313 -18.85 -13.51 30.78
N LEU A 314 -17.72 -13.09 30.21
CA LEU A 314 -16.52 -13.89 30.13
C LEU A 314 -15.58 -13.50 31.27
N LEU A 315 -15.22 -14.47 32.10
CA LEU A 315 -14.27 -14.30 33.20
C LEU A 315 -12.95 -14.97 32.85
N LYS A 316 -11.85 -14.23 33.02
CA LYS A 316 -10.49 -14.74 32.78
C LYS A 316 -9.69 -14.68 34.07
N GLY A 317 -9.00 -15.76 34.41
CA GLY A 317 -8.29 -15.85 35.68
C GLY A 317 -7.41 -17.08 35.84
N GLN A 318 -6.67 -17.15 36.95
CA GLN A 318 -5.92 -18.34 37.33
C GLN A 318 -6.69 -19.14 38.37
N MET A 319 -6.56 -20.46 38.33
CA MET A 319 -7.05 -21.36 39.37
C MET A 319 -5.88 -21.83 40.22
N ARG A 320 -6.00 -21.67 41.54
CA ARG A 320 -4.98 -22.12 42.50
C ARG A 320 -5.60 -22.99 43.57
N TYR A 321 -4.95 -24.10 43.86
CA TYR A 321 -5.29 -24.93 45.01
C TYR A 321 -4.64 -24.35 46.27
N ILE A 322 -5.41 -24.25 47.35
CA ILE A 322 -4.93 -23.81 48.66
C ILE A 322 -5.01 -25.01 49.60
N ASP A 323 -3.85 -25.43 50.10
CA ASP A 323 -3.71 -26.59 50.98
C ASP A 323 -4.50 -26.41 52.29
N ASP A 324 -4.44 -25.21 52.90
CA ASP A 324 -5.07 -24.89 54.18
C ASP A 324 -6.60 -25.08 54.19
N ILE A 325 -7.26 -24.67 53.10
CA ILE A 325 -8.73 -24.70 52.95
C ILE A 325 -9.17 -25.97 52.18
N LYS A 326 -8.21 -26.73 51.64
CA LYS A 326 -8.44 -27.88 50.74
C LYS A 326 -9.40 -27.53 49.59
N ALA A 327 -9.29 -26.31 49.08
CA ALA A 327 -10.19 -25.73 48.09
C ALA A 327 -9.41 -25.11 46.92
N ILE A 328 -10.07 -25.03 45.76
CA ILE A 328 -9.56 -24.36 44.56
C ILE A 328 -10.17 -22.95 44.53
N ILE A 329 -9.33 -21.93 44.42
CA ILE A 329 -9.75 -20.54 44.21
C ILE A 329 -9.51 -20.16 42.76
N PHE A 330 -10.56 -19.64 42.11
CA PHE A 330 -10.49 -18.99 40.81
C PHE A 330 -10.46 -17.48 41.02
N LEU A 331 -9.28 -16.88 40.79
CA LEU A 331 -9.08 -15.43 40.85
C LEU A 331 -9.21 -14.88 39.44
N CYS A 332 -10.32 -14.20 39.15
CA CYS A 332 -10.65 -13.77 37.81
C CYS A 332 -11.11 -12.30 37.73
N SER A 333 -11.05 -11.78 36.52
CA SER A 333 -11.62 -10.49 36.15
C SER A 333 -12.47 -10.66 34.88
N PRO A 334 -13.55 -9.87 34.72
CA PRO A 334 -14.33 -9.87 33.50
C PRO A 334 -13.50 -9.35 32.33
N LEU A 335 -13.67 -10.00 31.17
CA LEU A 335 -12.99 -9.66 29.93
C LEU A 335 -13.89 -8.68 29.16
N ILE A 336 -13.48 -7.41 29.15
CA ILE A 336 -14.24 -6.28 28.61
C ILE A 336 -13.42 -5.64 27.49
N ASN A 337 -14.02 -5.49 26.31
CA ASN A 337 -13.33 -4.85 25.19
C ASN A 337 -13.78 -3.40 24.98
N SER A 338 -15.01 -3.06 25.36
CA SER A 338 -15.56 -1.71 25.24
C SER A 338 -16.40 -1.31 26.46
N LEU A 339 -16.58 0.00 26.65
CA LEU A 339 -17.46 0.53 27.68
C LEU A 339 -18.93 0.19 27.44
N ASP A 340 -19.34 0.09 26.17
CA ASP A 340 -20.71 -0.30 25.82
C ASP A 340 -21.01 -1.75 26.23
N GLU A 341 -20.00 -2.62 26.19
CA GLU A 341 -20.13 -4.00 26.65
C GLU A 341 -20.41 -4.09 28.16
N LEU A 342 -19.82 -3.21 28.98
CA LEU A 342 -20.06 -3.19 30.43
C LEU A 342 -21.54 -3.00 30.75
N LEU A 343 -22.19 -2.05 30.09
CA LEU A 343 -23.63 -1.79 30.25
C LEU A 343 -24.46 -2.98 29.81
N SER A 344 -24.13 -3.60 28.67
CA SER A 344 -24.82 -4.82 28.19
C SER A 344 -24.67 -6.01 29.15
N MET A 345 -23.54 -6.06 29.87
CA MET A 345 -23.25 -7.06 30.90
C MET A 345 -23.79 -6.65 32.27
N GLY A 346 -24.43 -5.49 32.46
CA GLY A 346 -24.90 -5.06 33.78
C GLY A 346 -23.79 -4.98 34.83
N ILE A 347 -22.55 -4.76 34.40
CA ILE A 347 -21.38 -4.55 35.27
C ILE A 347 -20.99 -3.08 35.15
N TYR A 348 -20.66 -2.44 36.26
CA TYR A 348 -20.19 -1.06 36.27
C TYR A 348 -18.67 -0.98 36.45
N LEU A 349 -18.09 0.16 36.06
CA LEU A 349 -16.65 0.39 36.23
C LEU A 349 -16.20 0.27 37.70
N ASN A 350 -17.07 0.63 38.65
CA ASN A 350 -16.82 0.53 40.08
C ASN A 350 -16.85 -0.92 40.61
N ASP A 351 -17.39 -1.86 39.84
CA ASP A 351 -17.43 -3.28 40.23
C ASP A 351 -16.10 -4.00 39.93
N LEU A 352 -15.24 -3.40 39.10
CA LEU A 352 -13.92 -3.93 38.78
C LEU A 352 -12.95 -3.80 39.96
N ASN A 353 -11.99 -4.73 40.03
CA ASN A 353 -11.00 -4.75 41.11
C ASN A 353 -10.25 -3.40 41.17
N PRO A 354 -10.21 -2.73 42.33
CA PRO A 354 -9.56 -1.41 42.46
C PRO A 354 -8.03 -1.49 42.38
N HIS A 355 -7.44 -2.63 42.76
CA HIS A 355 -6.01 -2.88 42.72
C HIS A 355 -5.56 -3.62 41.45
N GLY A 356 -6.50 -3.96 40.56
CA GLY A 356 -6.21 -4.65 39.32
C GLY A 356 -6.15 -3.70 38.13
N LEU A 357 -5.46 -4.11 37.06
CA LEU A 357 -5.35 -3.34 35.82
C LEU A 357 -6.64 -3.31 34.97
N GLY A 358 -7.68 -4.05 35.37
CA GLY A 358 -8.91 -4.18 34.58
C GLY A 358 -9.60 -2.83 34.34
N ARG A 359 -9.69 -1.97 35.36
CA ARG A 359 -10.29 -0.64 35.25
C ARG A 359 -9.48 0.28 34.33
N GLU A 360 -8.16 0.32 34.53
CA GLU A 360 -7.25 1.12 33.70
C GLU A 360 -7.25 0.66 32.25
N LEU A 361 -7.31 -0.65 32.00
CA LEU A 361 -7.34 -1.20 30.65
C LEU A 361 -8.59 -0.78 29.87
N VAL A 362 -9.77 -0.79 30.51
CA VAL A 362 -11.01 -0.34 29.88
C VAL A 362 -10.94 1.14 29.52
N LEU A 363 -10.40 1.97 30.42
CA LEU A 363 -10.20 3.40 30.16
C LEU A 363 -9.14 3.64 29.06
N ALA A 364 -8.03 2.91 29.08
CA ALA A 364 -6.99 2.99 28.06
C ALA A 364 -7.50 2.58 26.68
N GLY A 365 -8.34 1.54 26.61
CA GLY A 365 -9.03 1.14 25.38
C GLY A 365 -9.90 2.26 24.82
N TRP A 366 -10.65 2.96 25.68
CA TRP A 366 -11.45 4.12 25.29
C TRP A 366 -10.59 5.26 24.72
N HIS A 367 -9.50 5.61 25.41
CA HIS A 367 -8.55 6.63 24.91
C HIS A 367 -7.91 6.22 23.58
N HIS A 368 -7.61 4.94 23.39
CA HIS A 368 -7.02 4.45 22.15
C HIS A 368 -8.00 4.53 20.97
N CYS A 369 -9.28 4.24 21.17
CA CYS A 369 -10.31 4.41 20.15
C CYS A 369 -10.37 5.86 19.63
N GLY A 370 -10.39 6.85 20.52
CA GLY A 370 -10.38 8.26 20.11
C GLY A 370 -9.10 8.64 19.36
N ARG A 371 -7.95 8.07 19.74
CA ARG A 371 -6.70 8.25 18.98
C ARG A 371 -6.76 7.64 17.58
N LEU A 372 -7.39 6.48 17.42
CA LEU A 372 -7.55 5.82 16.13
C LEU A 372 -8.47 6.63 15.20
N GLU A 373 -9.56 7.19 15.73
CA GLU A 373 -10.46 8.07 14.98
C GLU A 373 -9.70 9.30 14.42
N MET A 374 -8.90 9.97 15.25
CA MET A 374 -8.05 11.07 14.78
C MET A 374 -7.03 10.66 13.72
N MET A 375 -6.51 9.43 13.77
CA MET A 375 -5.57 8.93 12.76
C MET A 375 -6.27 8.61 11.44
N PHE A 376 -7.52 8.15 11.50
CA PHE A 376 -8.35 7.91 10.32
C PHE A 376 -8.70 9.23 9.63
N GLU A 377 -9.15 10.23 10.39
CA GLU A 377 -9.45 11.59 9.88
C GLU A 377 -8.21 12.22 9.21
N LYS A 378 -7.02 12.08 9.82
CA LYS A 378 -5.77 12.55 9.20
C LYS A 378 -5.40 11.79 7.92
N ALA A 379 -5.72 10.50 7.84
CA ALA A 379 -5.46 9.71 6.64
C ALA A 379 -6.41 10.12 5.50
N GLU A 380 -7.66 10.40 5.82
CA GLU A 380 -8.66 10.92 4.89
C GLU A 380 -8.25 12.30 4.36
N GLN A 381 -7.89 13.24 5.24
CA GLN A 381 -7.39 14.56 4.83
C GLN A 381 -6.17 14.47 3.89
N ARG A 382 -5.20 13.58 4.19
CA ARG A 382 -4.06 13.36 3.30
C ARG A 382 -4.45 12.77 1.95
N SER A 383 -5.49 11.95 1.91
CA SER A 383 -6.03 11.41 0.66
C SER A 383 -6.63 12.51 -0.19
N GLU A 384 -7.40 13.43 0.40
CA GLU A 384 -7.97 14.59 -0.29
C GLU A 384 -6.87 15.55 -0.79
N GLU A 385 -5.86 15.85 0.04
CA GLU A 385 -4.71 16.67 -0.35
C GLU A 385 -3.95 16.05 -1.54
N LEU A 386 -3.81 14.72 -1.54
CA LEU A 386 -3.15 14.00 -2.63
C LEU A 386 -3.98 14.05 -3.92
N GLU A 387 -5.30 13.88 -3.84
CA GLU A 387 -6.21 14.02 -4.98
C GLU A 387 -6.14 15.42 -5.60
N GLN A 388 -6.18 16.47 -4.77
CA GLN A 388 -5.99 17.86 -5.23
C GLN A 388 -4.62 18.06 -5.89
N SER A 389 -3.57 17.43 -5.38
CA SER A 389 -2.23 17.49 -5.97
C SER A 389 -2.19 16.82 -7.34
N TYR A 390 -2.86 15.68 -7.52
CA TYR A 390 -3.00 15.01 -8.82
C TYR A 390 -3.77 15.86 -9.83
N ASP A 391 -4.89 16.47 -9.43
CA ASP A 391 -5.65 17.38 -10.29
C ASP A 391 -4.81 18.58 -10.75
N LEU A 392 -4.02 19.16 -9.84
CA LEU A 392 -3.10 20.24 -10.18
C LEU A 392 -2.02 19.76 -11.14
N LEU A 393 -1.43 18.59 -10.90
CA LEU A 393 -0.42 18.00 -11.76
C LEU A 393 -0.95 17.81 -13.19
N ASP A 394 -2.18 17.29 -13.33
CA ASP A 394 -2.82 17.11 -14.63
C ASP A 394 -3.08 18.44 -15.34
N ARG A 395 -3.53 19.47 -14.60
CA ARG A 395 -3.68 20.83 -15.15
C ARG A 395 -2.34 21.40 -15.63
N TRP A 396 -1.28 21.24 -14.84
CA TRP A 396 0.07 21.70 -15.21
C TRP A 396 0.62 20.94 -16.41
N LYS A 397 0.39 19.63 -16.47
CA LYS A 397 0.76 18.79 -17.61
C LYS A 397 0.05 19.24 -18.89
N ASN A 398 -1.27 19.46 -18.83
CA ASN A 398 -2.06 19.93 -19.98
C ASN A 398 -1.60 21.31 -20.47
N LYS A 399 -1.32 22.25 -19.56
CA LYS A 399 -0.75 23.56 -19.92
C LYS A 399 0.64 23.44 -20.53
N SER A 400 1.48 22.53 -20.01
CA SER A 400 2.80 22.27 -20.56
C SER A 400 2.72 21.68 -21.98
N ASP A 401 1.77 20.77 -22.21
CA ASP A 401 1.54 20.16 -23.52
C ASP A 401 1.03 21.20 -24.53
N GLU A 402 0.07 22.06 -24.15
CA GLU A 402 -0.42 23.15 -24.98
C GLU A 402 0.69 24.12 -25.38
N LEU A 403 1.55 24.52 -24.43
CA LEU A 403 2.71 25.37 -24.72
C LEU A 403 3.72 24.67 -25.64
N LEU A 404 3.97 23.37 -25.46
CA LEU A 404 4.91 22.64 -26.31
C LEU A 404 4.41 22.55 -27.76
N TYR A 405 3.14 22.20 -27.96
CA TYR A 405 2.52 22.14 -29.29
C TYR A 405 2.39 23.51 -29.95
N SER A 406 2.35 24.59 -29.17
CA SER A 406 2.39 25.96 -29.71
C SER A 406 3.75 26.36 -30.29
N MET A 407 4.84 25.70 -29.86
CA MET A 407 6.21 26.01 -30.28
C MET A 407 6.74 25.09 -31.39
N ILE A 408 6.31 23.83 -31.40
CA ILE A 408 6.84 22.76 -32.26
C ILE A 408 5.66 21.94 -32.79
N PRO A 409 5.72 21.42 -34.03
CA PRO A 409 4.63 20.62 -34.55
C PRO A 409 4.33 19.39 -33.71
N GLN A 410 3.05 19.02 -33.61
CA GLN A 410 2.58 17.92 -32.77
C GLN A 410 3.29 16.59 -33.05
N SER A 411 3.43 16.21 -34.32
CA SER A 411 4.12 14.97 -34.73
C SER A 411 5.59 14.92 -34.32
N VAL A 412 6.23 16.08 -34.16
CA VAL A 412 7.62 16.20 -33.69
C VAL A 412 7.67 16.24 -32.16
N ALA A 413 6.77 16.99 -31.52
CA ALA A 413 6.68 17.10 -30.07
C ALA A 413 6.40 15.73 -29.40
N ASP A 414 5.56 14.90 -30.00
CA ASP A 414 5.25 13.55 -29.50
C ASP A 414 6.46 12.62 -29.57
N ARG A 415 7.25 12.69 -30.65
CA ARG A 415 8.51 11.94 -30.78
C ARG A 415 9.54 12.36 -29.73
N LEU A 416 9.70 13.67 -29.50
CA LEU A 416 10.59 14.18 -28.46
C LEU A 416 10.14 13.72 -27.06
N ARG A 417 8.83 13.69 -26.80
CA ARG A 417 8.26 13.20 -25.53
C ARG A 417 8.49 11.71 -25.30
N ALA A 418 8.48 10.92 -26.38
CA ALA A 418 8.83 9.50 -26.34
C ALA A 418 10.35 9.25 -26.11
N GLY A 419 11.15 10.30 -25.95
CA GLY A 419 12.59 10.21 -25.69
C GLY A 419 13.44 10.11 -26.96
N ALA A 420 12.88 10.39 -28.14
CA ALA A 420 13.66 10.42 -29.37
C ALA A 420 14.69 11.55 -29.34
N SER A 421 15.89 11.30 -29.88
CA SER A 421 16.92 12.33 -29.94
C SER A 421 16.54 13.42 -30.95
N PRO A 422 16.90 14.71 -30.74
CA PRO A 422 16.60 15.78 -31.70
C PRO A 422 17.12 15.52 -33.12
N LEU A 423 18.22 14.75 -33.25
CA LEU A 423 18.81 14.33 -34.53
C LEU A 423 17.93 13.31 -35.28
N SER A 424 17.21 12.45 -34.55
CA SER A 424 16.30 11.47 -35.15
C SER A 424 15.03 12.09 -35.73
N THR A 425 14.77 13.36 -35.39
CA THR A 425 13.65 14.16 -35.90
C THR A 425 13.99 14.87 -37.21
N CYS A 426 15.26 14.85 -37.65
CA CYS A 426 15.67 15.45 -38.91
C CYS A 426 15.11 14.64 -40.09
N GLU A 427 14.36 15.29 -40.96
CA GLU A 427 13.74 14.68 -42.14
C GLU A 427 14.09 15.46 -43.41
N SER A 428 14.34 14.72 -44.49
CA SER A 428 14.52 15.29 -45.82
C SER A 428 13.21 15.20 -46.59
N PHE A 429 12.81 16.32 -47.19
CA PHE A 429 11.61 16.47 -48.01
C PHE A 429 12.04 16.73 -49.45
N GLU A 430 11.49 15.97 -50.39
CA GLU A 430 11.84 16.08 -51.82
C GLU A 430 11.34 17.39 -52.43
N SER A 431 10.16 17.84 -52.00
CA SER A 431 9.55 19.08 -52.44
C SER A 431 8.70 19.66 -51.31
N ILE A 432 9.02 20.88 -50.89
CA ILE A 432 8.19 21.71 -50.02
C ILE A 432 7.97 23.06 -50.69
N SER A 433 6.87 23.73 -50.35
CA SER A 433 6.68 25.14 -50.72
C SER A 433 6.99 26.01 -49.51
N VAL A 434 7.78 27.06 -49.71
CA VAL A 434 8.15 28.01 -48.66
C VAL A 434 7.67 29.40 -49.05
N LEU A 435 7.00 30.07 -48.10
CA LEU A 435 6.47 31.42 -48.20
C LEU A 435 7.25 32.36 -47.28
N PHE A 436 7.71 33.46 -47.86
CA PHE A 436 8.22 34.61 -47.12
C PHE A 436 7.29 35.80 -47.37
N CYS A 437 6.74 36.37 -46.30
CA CYS A 437 5.88 37.54 -46.33
C CYS A 437 6.52 38.67 -45.51
N GLU A 438 6.84 39.80 -46.13
CA GLU A 438 7.37 40.97 -45.42
C GLU A 438 6.31 42.07 -45.34
N LEU A 439 6.15 42.63 -44.15
CA LEU A 439 5.35 43.82 -43.89
C LEU A 439 6.11 45.09 -44.33
N CYS A 440 5.56 45.82 -45.30
CA CYS A 440 6.08 47.10 -45.77
C CYS A 440 5.62 48.27 -44.87
N ASP A 441 6.35 49.39 -44.93
CA ASP A 441 5.95 50.70 -44.37
C ASP A 441 5.84 50.83 -42.84
N PHE A 442 6.58 50.01 -42.09
CA PHE A 442 6.71 50.12 -40.63
C PHE A 442 7.91 50.97 -40.20
N ASN A 443 7.87 52.30 -40.30
CA ASN A 443 8.94 53.15 -39.77
C ASN A 443 8.47 53.88 -38.49
N TYR A 444 9.26 53.83 -37.42
CA TYR A 444 9.00 54.57 -36.17
C TYR A 444 10.19 55.42 -35.77
N SER A 445 9.89 56.58 -35.20
CA SER A 445 10.86 57.53 -34.65
C SER A 445 10.67 57.77 -33.14
N THR A 446 9.55 57.34 -32.55
CA THR A 446 9.19 57.54 -31.13
C THR A 446 8.85 56.21 -30.43
N ILE A 447 8.93 56.20 -29.09
CA ILE A 447 8.62 55.02 -28.24
C ILE A 447 7.12 54.66 -28.32
N GLU A 448 6.23 55.66 -28.34
CA GLU A 448 4.78 55.46 -28.48
C GLU A 448 4.43 54.84 -29.84
N GLY A 449 5.03 55.34 -30.93
CA GLY A 449 4.88 54.75 -32.26
C GLY A 449 5.44 53.32 -32.34
N ALA A 450 6.44 52.96 -31.54
CA ALA A 450 6.93 51.60 -31.45
C ALA A 450 5.91 50.64 -30.79
N MET A 451 5.21 51.08 -29.73
CA MET A 451 4.17 50.27 -29.07
C MET A 451 2.95 50.03 -29.98
N ASP A 452 2.53 51.05 -30.72
CA ASP A 452 1.43 50.94 -31.69
C ASP A 452 1.78 50.03 -32.87
N ILE A 453 3.05 50.05 -33.30
CA ILE A 453 3.57 49.13 -34.32
C ILE A 453 3.58 47.69 -33.80
N VAL A 454 4.04 47.43 -32.57
CA VAL A 454 4.04 46.07 -32.01
C VAL A 454 2.60 45.54 -31.92
N SER A 455 1.67 46.36 -31.47
CA SER A 455 0.25 46.00 -31.40
C SER A 455 -0.34 45.71 -32.79
N SER A 456 -0.01 46.55 -33.78
CA SER A 456 -0.42 46.37 -35.18
C SER A 456 0.18 45.09 -35.79
N MET A 457 1.47 44.81 -35.55
CA MET A 457 2.14 43.59 -35.99
C MET A 457 1.51 42.34 -35.36
N ASN A 458 1.20 42.37 -34.06
CA ASN A 458 0.53 41.27 -33.39
C ASN A 458 -0.86 41.01 -33.97
N ALA A 459 -1.63 42.06 -34.30
CA ALA A 459 -2.93 41.90 -34.94
C ALA A 459 -2.82 41.25 -36.34
N VAL A 460 -1.87 41.71 -37.16
CA VAL A 460 -1.62 41.14 -38.49
C VAL A 460 -1.15 39.69 -38.40
N TYR A 461 -0.15 39.39 -37.54
CA TYR A 461 0.35 38.04 -37.39
C TYR A 461 -0.67 37.08 -36.77
N SER A 462 -1.54 37.54 -35.87
CA SER A 462 -2.65 36.72 -35.34
C SER A 462 -3.65 36.34 -36.44
N CYS A 463 -3.92 37.28 -37.36
CA CYS A 463 -4.73 37.00 -38.55
C CYS A 463 -4.03 35.99 -39.48
N PHE A 464 -2.70 36.11 -39.64
CA PHE A 464 -1.92 35.17 -40.46
C PHE A 464 -1.96 33.77 -39.87
N ASP A 465 -1.70 33.64 -38.57
CA ASP A 465 -1.74 32.36 -37.84
C ASP A 465 -3.10 31.67 -38.03
N SER A 466 -4.20 32.41 -37.90
CA SER A 466 -5.56 31.90 -38.12
C SER A 466 -5.82 31.41 -39.56
N LEU A 467 -5.14 31.98 -40.55
CA LEU A 467 -5.21 31.53 -41.94
C LEU A 467 -4.32 30.31 -42.18
N MET A 468 -3.13 30.26 -41.57
CA MET A 468 -2.22 29.13 -41.67
C MET A 468 -2.90 27.83 -41.22
N ASP A 469 -3.61 27.86 -40.10
CA ASP A 469 -4.35 26.72 -39.57
C ASP A 469 -5.46 26.25 -40.52
N LYS A 470 -6.16 27.17 -41.20
CA LYS A 470 -7.25 26.83 -42.14
C LYS A 470 -6.77 26.12 -43.41
N PHE A 471 -5.55 26.43 -43.84
CA PHE A 471 -4.99 25.92 -45.10
C PHE A 471 -3.94 24.83 -44.89
N ASN A 472 -3.79 24.34 -43.65
CA ASN A 472 -2.80 23.33 -43.28
C ASN A 472 -1.37 23.75 -43.71
N VAL A 473 -1.01 24.99 -43.40
CA VAL A 473 0.32 25.54 -43.63
C VAL A 473 0.99 25.73 -42.27
N TYR A 474 2.23 25.29 -42.13
CA TYR A 474 2.98 25.39 -40.88
C TYR A 474 3.71 26.73 -40.80
N LYS A 475 3.50 27.47 -39.70
CA LYS A 475 4.29 28.66 -39.36
C LYS A 475 5.66 28.24 -38.83
N VAL A 476 6.72 28.71 -39.49
CA VAL A 476 8.09 28.34 -39.12
C VAL A 476 8.64 29.29 -38.07
N GLU A 477 8.87 30.55 -38.45
CA GLU A 477 9.39 31.58 -37.57
C GLU A 477 9.10 32.98 -38.11
N THR A 478 9.26 33.97 -37.25
CA THR A 478 9.22 35.39 -37.62
C THR A 478 10.62 35.99 -37.40
N VAL A 479 11.15 36.65 -38.44
CA VAL A 479 12.44 37.33 -38.40
C VAL A 479 12.21 38.81 -38.63
N GLY A 480 12.02 39.56 -37.54
CA GLY A 480 11.67 40.98 -37.59
C GLY A 480 10.31 41.21 -38.25
N ARG A 481 10.31 41.81 -39.45
CA ARG A 481 9.09 42.12 -40.24
C ARG A 481 8.69 41.01 -41.21
N VAL A 482 9.44 39.92 -41.22
CA VAL A 482 9.28 38.82 -42.16
C VAL A 482 8.62 37.65 -41.45
N TYR A 483 7.51 37.19 -42.01
CA TYR A 483 6.77 36.01 -41.60
C TYR A 483 7.09 34.85 -42.56
N MET A 484 7.63 33.76 -42.01
CA MET A 484 7.99 32.56 -42.76
C MET A 484 7.02 31.42 -42.49
N ALA A 485 6.51 30.81 -43.55
CA ALA A 485 5.63 29.65 -43.48
C ALA A 485 6.02 28.60 -44.52
N ALA A 486 5.69 27.34 -44.26
CA ALA A 486 6.00 26.22 -45.15
C ALA A 486 4.81 25.26 -45.26
N SER A 487 4.66 24.63 -46.42
CA SER A 487 3.68 23.56 -46.66
C SER A 487 4.36 22.38 -47.33
N GLY A 488 3.86 21.17 -47.06
CA GLY A 488 4.52 19.91 -47.40
C GLY A 488 5.48 19.39 -46.32
N ALA A 489 5.60 20.12 -45.20
CA ALA A 489 6.34 19.72 -44.01
C ALA A 489 5.78 20.47 -42.77
N PRO A 490 5.72 19.84 -41.59
CA PRO A 490 6.21 18.49 -41.27
C PRO A 490 5.37 17.36 -41.88
N ASP A 491 4.08 17.61 -42.13
CA ASP A 491 3.19 16.63 -42.76
C ASP A 491 3.24 16.75 -44.29
N ARG A 492 3.55 15.64 -44.95
CA ARG A 492 3.72 15.58 -46.41
C ARG A 492 2.36 15.74 -47.09
N THR A 493 2.30 16.63 -48.07
CA THR A 493 1.09 16.91 -48.85
C THR A 493 1.46 17.21 -50.29
N ASP A 494 0.78 16.58 -51.26
CA ASP A 494 1.04 16.82 -52.69
C ASP A 494 0.50 18.18 -53.16
N SER A 495 -0.49 18.73 -52.45
CA SER A 495 -1.08 20.04 -52.73
C SER A 495 -0.33 21.20 -52.07
N HIS A 496 0.91 20.99 -51.62
CA HIS A 496 1.68 21.98 -50.86
C HIS A 496 1.83 23.34 -51.58
N ALA A 497 2.00 23.34 -52.91
CA ALA A 497 2.06 24.57 -53.71
C ALA A 497 0.71 25.29 -53.82
N ILE A 498 -0.39 24.54 -53.92
CA ILE A 498 -1.77 25.06 -53.99
C ILE A 498 -2.14 25.71 -52.65
N ASN A 499 -1.88 25.02 -51.54
CA ASN A 499 -2.19 25.52 -50.19
C ASN A 499 -1.49 26.86 -49.93
N ILE A 500 -0.19 26.97 -50.25
CA ILE A 500 0.55 28.21 -50.09
C ILE A 500 0.09 29.31 -51.06
N ALA A 501 -0.24 28.98 -52.31
CA ALA A 501 -0.76 29.96 -53.27
C ALA A 501 -2.11 30.54 -52.81
N ASP A 502 -3.01 29.69 -52.32
CA ASP A 502 -4.33 30.10 -51.81
C ASP A 502 -4.20 30.97 -50.56
N VAL A 503 -3.35 30.56 -49.60
CA VAL A 503 -3.04 31.36 -48.41
C VAL A 503 -2.48 32.72 -48.81
N SER A 504 -1.55 32.77 -49.76
CA SER A 504 -0.92 34.02 -50.20
C SER A 504 -1.93 35.02 -50.77
N LEU A 505 -2.90 34.52 -51.55
CA LEU A 505 -3.98 35.35 -52.08
C LEU A 505 -4.90 35.85 -50.95
N GLN A 506 -5.24 34.98 -50.00
CA GLN A 506 -6.05 35.37 -48.84
C GLN A 506 -5.34 36.39 -47.94
N LEU A 507 -4.03 36.22 -47.68
CA LEU A 507 -3.23 37.17 -46.91
C LEU A 507 -3.31 38.58 -47.50
N ILE A 508 -3.13 38.73 -48.81
CA ILE A 508 -3.24 40.04 -49.48
C ILE A 508 -4.66 40.60 -49.34
N SER A 509 -5.69 39.76 -49.48
CA SER A 509 -7.08 40.22 -49.36
C SER A 509 -7.41 40.69 -47.93
N GLN A 510 -6.95 39.95 -46.91
CA GLN A 510 -7.25 40.21 -45.51
C GLN A 510 -6.50 41.44 -45.00
N VAL A 511 -5.22 41.59 -45.37
CA VAL A 511 -4.44 42.80 -45.02
C VAL A 511 -5.07 44.05 -45.63
N ARG A 512 -5.55 43.99 -46.89
CA ARG A 512 -6.25 45.14 -47.52
C ARG A 512 -7.57 45.50 -46.83
N SER A 513 -8.25 44.53 -46.21
CA SER A 513 -9.50 44.78 -45.49
C SER A 513 -9.30 45.17 -44.02
N MET A 514 -8.09 45.02 -43.49
CA MET A 514 -7.81 45.24 -42.07
C MET A 514 -7.61 46.74 -41.82
N ILE A 515 -8.46 47.33 -40.98
CA ILE A 515 -8.29 48.69 -40.48
C ILE A 515 -7.54 48.61 -39.15
N LEU A 516 -6.31 49.12 -39.11
CA LEU A 516 -5.49 49.07 -37.90
C LEU A 516 -5.68 50.33 -37.06
N SER A 517 -5.53 50.17 -35.75
CA SER A 517 -5.63 51.24 -34.76
C SER A 517 -4.67 52.41 -35.03
N SER A 518 -3.55 52.14 -35.71
CA SER A 518 -2.50 53.09 -36.07
C SER A 518 -2.83 53.96 -37.29
N GLY A 519 -3.90 53.64 -38.05
CA GLY A 519 -4.28 54.37 -39.27
C GLY A 519 -3.33 54.19 -40.46
N ILE A 520 -2.35 53.28 -40.36
CA ILE A 520 -1.36 53.00 -41.41
C ILE A 520 -1.95 51.99 -42.41
N ASP A 521 -1.89 52.30 -43.70
CA ASP A 521 -2.20 51.34 -44.77
C ASP A 521 -1.03 50.36 -44.92
N ILE A 522 -1.20 49.13 -44.42
CA ILE A 522 -0.16 48.11 -44.49
C ILE A 522 -0.17 47.45 -45.86
N GLN A 523 0.98 47.42 -46.49
CA GLN A 523 1.22 46.58 -47.66
C GLN A 523 2.11 45.40 -47.29
N ILE A 524 1.83 44.24 -47.90
CA ILE A 524 2.69 43.07 -47.80
C ILE A 524 3.31 42.73 -49.13
N ARG A 525 4.52 42.22 -49.11
CA ARG A 525 5.15 41.60 -50.28
C ARG A 525 5.44 40.15 -49.98
N ILE A 526 5.04 39.28 -50.91
CA ILE A 526 5.14 37.82 -50.73
C ILE A 526 6.08 37.25 -51.79
N GLY A 527 6.93 36.32 -51.38
CA GLY A 527 7.75 35.49 -52.25
C GLY A 527 7.59 34.02 -51.92
N ILE A 528 7.44 33.21 -52.97
CA ILE A 528 7.20 31.77 -52.87
C ILE A 528 8.19 31.01 -53.74
N HIS A 529 8.78 29.96 -53.18
CA HIS A 529 9.59 29.02 -53.94
C HIS A 529 9.32 27.59 -53.47
N SER A 530 9.46 26.64 -54.39
CA SER A 530 9.21 25.22 -54.14
C SER A 530 10.45 24.42 -54.52
N GLY A 531 10.85 23.48 -53.66
CA GLY A 531 12.05 22.67 -53.86
C GLY A 531 12.37 21.79 -52.65
N PRO A 532 13.46 21.00 -52.72
CA PRO A 532 13.86 20.11 -51.64
C PRO A 532 14.36 20.88 -50.41
N ALA A 533 14.09 20.36 -49.21
CA ALA A 533 14.59 20.93 -47.97
C ALA A 533 14.77 19.86 -46.89
N VAL A 534 15.60 20.17 -45.90
CA VAL A 534 15.75 19.35 -44.68
C VAL A 534 15.14 20.12 -43.52
N ALA A 535 14.30 19.48 -42.72
CA ALA A 535 13.70 20.09 -41.54
C ALA A 535 14.06 19.30 -40.29
N GLY A 536 14.28 19.99 -39.17
CA GLY A 536 14.68 19.35 -37.91
C GLY A 536 14.65 20.30 -36.73
N VAL A 537 14.70 19.74 -35.53
CA VAL A 537 14.69 20.52 -34.28
C VAL A 537 16.10 20.95 -33.91
N VAL A 538 16.31 22.25 -33.72
CA VAL A 538 17.60 22.85 -33.38
C VAL A 538 17.54 23.55 -32.03
N GLY A 539 18.59 23.35 -31.22
CA GLY A 539 18.74 23.97 -29.91
C GLY A 539 18.19 23.12 -28.76
N ILE A 540 18.91 23.10 -27.63
CA ILE A 540 18.54 22.31 -26.43
C ILE A 540 17.67 23.15 -25.48
N LYS A 541 18.02 24.43 -25.27
CA LYS A 541 17.32 25.31 -24.33
C LYS A 541 16.03 25.91 -24.89
N VAL A 542 16.02 26.19 -26.20
CA VAL A 542 14.87 26.75 -26.93
C VAL A 542 14.77 25.96 -28.23
N PRO A 543 14.14 24.78 -28.22
CA PRO A 543 14.03 23.93 -29.40
C PRO A 543 13.13 24.60 -30.45
N ARG A 544 13.62 24.71 -31.69
CA ARG A 544 12.88 25.27 -32.83
C ARG A 544 12.88 24.30 -34.00
N TYR A 545 11.74 24.13 -34.66
CA TYR A 545 11.66 23.36 -35.89
C TYR A 545 12.07 24.23 -37.07
N CYS A 546 13.28 24.02 -37.56
CA CYS A 546 13.91 24.87 -38.58
C CYS A 546 14.03 24.13 -39.91
N PHE A 547 14.01 24.90 -41.01
CA PHE A 547 14.21 24.40 -42.37
C PHE A 547 15.58 24.83 -42.90
N PHE A 548 16.26 23.91 -43.57
CA PHE A 548 17.59 24.07 -44.15
C PHE A 548 17.59 23.69 -45.63
N GLY A 549 18.36 24.41 -46.42
CA GLY A 549 18.55 24.16 -47.85
C GLY A 549 18.41 25.40 -48.71
N ASP A 550 18.82 25.27 -49.98
CA ASP A 550 18.79 26.36 -50.97
C ASP A 550 17.36 26.88 -51.22
N THR A 551 16.35 26.05 -50.98
CA THR A 551 14.93 26.40 -51.15
C THR A 551 14.52 27.56 -50.25
N VAL A 552 14.95 27.56 -48.98
CA VAL A 552 14.64 28.64 -48.02
C VAL A 552 15.31 29.96 -48.45
N ASN A 553 16.58 29.88 -48.84
CA ASN A 553 17.35 31.03 -49.32
C ASN A 553 16.73 31.61 -50.60
N THR A 554 16.28 30.77 -51.52
CA THR A 554 15.67 31.19 -52.77
C THR A 554 14.30 31.83 -52.53
N ALA A 555 13.49 31.27 -51.63
CA ALA A 555 12.20 31.84 -51.22
C ALA A 555 12.36 33.25 -50.60
N SER A 556 13.33 33.43 -49.69
CA SER A 556 13.66 34.74 -49.13
C SER A 556 14.07 35.76 -50.22
N ARG A 557 14.80 35.31 -51.26
CA ARG A 557 15.15 36.18 -52.40
C ARG A 557 13.96 36.52 -53.29
N MET A 558 13.03 35.58 -53.48
CA MET A 558 11.78 35.86 -54.19
C MET A 558 10.98 36.96 -53.49
N GLN A 559 10.99 36.96 -52.15
CA GLN A 559 10.30 37.97 -51.35
C GLN A 559 11.01 39.34 -51.42
N THR A 560 12.32 39.38 -51.19
CA THR A 560 13.08 40.66 -51.18
C THR A 560 13.05 41.39 -52.53
N THR A 561 12.94 40.65 -53.64
CA THR A 561 12.80 41.22 -55.00
C THR A 561 11.34 41.54 -55.38
N SER A 562 10.38 41.18 -54.52
CA SER A 562 8.95 41.41 -54.72
C SER A 562 8.53 42.86 -54.55
N GLN A 563 7.50 43.26 -55.29
CA GLN A 563 6.88 44.57 -55.18
C GLN A 563 5.80 44.56 -54.07
N PRO A 564 5.59 45.67 -53.35
CA PRO A 564 4.48 45.80 -52.41
C PRO A 564 3.13 45.45 -53.03
N GLY A 565 2.33 44.66 -52.33
CA GLY A 565 1.01 44.21 -52.77
C GLY A 565 1.02 43.14 -53.88
N LYS A 566 2.17 42.52 -54.18
CA LYS A 566 2.33 41.48 -55.20
C LYS A 566 2.91 40.18 -54.60
N ILE A 567 2.59 39.07 -55.27
CA ILE A 567 3.10 37.74 -54.95
C ILE A 567 4.08 37.33 -56.06
N HIS A 568 5.32 37.10 -55.67
CA HIS A 568 6.35 36.53 -56.52
C HIS A 568 6.41 35.02 -56.35
N ILE A 569 6.46 34.31 -57.48
CA ILE A 569 6.68 32.87 -57.49
C ILE A 569 7.87 32.53 -58.39
N SER A 570 8.60 31.49 -58.00
CA SER A 570 9.64 30.87 -58.82
C SER A 570 9.06 30.03 -59.98
N ALA A 571 9.91 29.68 -60.95
CA ALA A 571 9.51 28.80 -62.06
C ALA A 571 9.15 27.39 -61.56
N GLU A 572 9.85 26.91 -60.53
CA GLU A 572 9.62 25.63 -59.89
C GLU A 572 8.24 25.58 -59.22
N THR A 573 7.85 26.64 -58.51
CA THR A 573 6.50 26.76 -57.94
C THR A 573 5.44 26.83 -59.02
N LYS A 574 5.69 27.54 -60.13
CA LYS A 574 4.75 27.63 -61.26
C LYS A 574 4.44 26.26 -61.84
N ALA A 575 5.43 25.38 -61.98
CA ALA A 575 5.27 24.04 -62.53
C ALA A 575 4.35 23.15 -61.67
N LEU A 576 4.23 23.45 -60.36
CA LEU A 576 3.38 22.72 -59.42
C LEU A 576 1.96 23.30 -59.30
N LEU A 577 1.67 24.44 -59.95
CA LEU A 577 0.37 25.09 -59.90
C LEU A 577 -0.48 24.74 -61.13
N PRO A 578 -1.78 24.46 -60.96
CA PRO A 578 -2.68 24.21 -62.09
C PRO A 578 -2.94 25.49 -62.91
N GLU A 579 -2.77 25.40 -64.23
CA GLU A 579 -2.89 26.52 -65.17
C GLU A 579 -4.30 27.14 -65.18
N ASN A 580 -5.34 26.37 -64.84
CA ASN A 580 -6.74 26.78 -64.93
C ASN A 580 -7.23 27.59 -63.71
N ARG A 581 -6.43 27.73 -62.65
CA ARG A 581 -6.85 28.35 -61.38
C ARG A 581 -6.20 29.70 -61.10
N TYR A 582 -5.00 29.93 -61.63
CA TYR A 582 -4.18 31.09 -61.31
C TYR A 582 -3.77 31.86 -62.57
N ALA A 583 -3.87 33.18 -62.53
CA ALA A 583 -3.36 34.05 -63.57
C ALA A 583 -1.91 34.40 -63.25
N ILE A 584 -0.97 34.02 -64.13
CA ILE A 584 0.47 34.17 -63.88
C ILE A 584 1.09 35.08 -64.96
N GLU A 585 1.72 36.19 -64.54
CA GLU A 585 2.36 37.15 -65.45
C GLU A 585 3.90 37.08 -65.33
N SER A 586 4.62 37.08 -66.46
CA SER A 586 6.09 37.12 -66.44
C SER A 586 6.60 38.54 -66.19
N ARG A 587 7.43 38.73 -65.16
CA ARG A 587 8.08 40.00 -64.84
C ARG A 587 9.42 40.19 -65.58
N GLY A 588 10.00 39.10 -66.08
CA GLY A 588 11.33 39.06 -66.70
C GLY A 588 12.44 38.53 -65.78
N PRO A 589 13.67 38.41 -66.28
CA PRO A 589 14.79 37.82 -65.54
C PRO A 589 15.31 38.77 -64.46
N VAL A 590 15.40 38.28 -63.22
CA VAL A 590 15.97 39.03 -62.09
C VAL A 590 17.18 38.28 -61.54
N LEU A 591 18.24 39.03 -61.19
CA LEU A 591 19.47 38.45 -60.68
C LEU A 591 19.29 37.97 -59.24
N VAL A 592 19.33 36.66 -59.02
CA VAL A 592 19.30 36.04 -57.69
C VAL A 592 20.71 35.58 -57.31
N LYS A 593 21.34 36.29 -56.36
CA LYS A 593 22.76 36.13 -55.99
C LYS A 593 23.20 34.73 -55.54
N VAL A 594 22.28 33.85 -55.14
CA VAL A 594 22.62 32.52 -54.57
C VAL A 594 23.11 31.52 -55.63
N ARG A 595 22.68 31.66 -56.89
CA ARG A 595 23.02 30.69 -57.96
C ARG A 595 23.79 31.24 -59.17
N LYS A 596 24.13 32.55 -59.23
CA LYS A 596 24.74 33.19 -60.43
C LYS A 596 23.98 32.89 -61.75
N TYR A 597 22.65 32.72 -61.72
CA TYR A 597 21.80 32.60 -62.91
C TYR A 597 20.63 33.58 -62.86
N TYR A 598 20.12 33.95 -64.03
CA TYR A 598 18.87 34.70 -64.18
C TYR A 598 17.69 33.73 -64.04
N THR A 599 16.77 34.01 -63.12
CA THR A 599 15.52 33.25 -63.00
C THR A 599 14.36 34.13 -63.46
N ASN A 600 13.46 33.58 -64.26
CA ASN A 600 12.22 34.27 -64.64
C ASN A 600 11.32 34.36 -63.41
N ILE A 601 11.03 35.59 -62.99
CA ILE A 601 10.10 35.85 -61.89
C ILE A 601 8.69 35.95 -62.46
N LEU A 602 7.74 35.33 -61.75
CA LEU A 602 6.34 35.28 -62.13
C LEU A 602 5.49 35.95 -61.05
N LEU A 603 4.47 36.69 -61.48
CA LEU A 603 3.49 37.34 -60.63
C LEU A 603 2.24 36.48 -60.56
N LEU A 604 1.85 36.07 -59.35
CA LEU A 604 0.63 35.30 -59.12
C LEU A 604 -0.56 36.24 -58.88
N LYS A 605 -1.65 36.04 -59.61
CA LYS A 605 -2.97 36.67 -59.42
C LYS A 605 -4.06 35.59 -59.45
N MET A 606 -5.19 35.85 -58.81
CA MET A 606 -6.37 35.01 -58.96
C MET A 606 -6.96 35.23 -60.36
N MET A 607 -7.38 34.15 -61.05
CA MET A 607 -8.14 34.31 -62.30
C MET A 607 -9.49 34.95 -61.97
N ASN A 608 -9.75 36.14 -62.52
CA ASN A 608 -11.10 36.68 -62.54
C ASN A 608 -11.94 35.79 -63.45
N VAL A 609 -12.75 34.91 -62.88
CA VAL A 609 -13.85 34.29 -63.61
C VAL A 609 -14.82 35.42 -63.97
N ARG A 610 -14.64 36.01 -65.16
CA ARG A 610 -15.73 36.72 -65.81
C ARG A 610 -16.79 35.65 -66.05
N LEU A 611 -17.82 35.65 -65.20
CA LEU A 611 -19.12 35.10 -65.56
C LEU A 611 -19.48 35.70 -66.91
N ILE A 612 -19.39 34.87 -67.96
CA ILE A 612 -19.99 35.18 -69.25
C ILE A 612 -21.47 35.37 -68.94
N LYS A 613 -21.95 36.60 -69.19
CA LYS A 613 -23.32 37.04 -68.94
C LYS A 613 -24.36 36.14 -69.59
#